data_AF-K1LNC9-F1
#
_entry.id   AF-K1LNC9-F1
#
_cell.length_a   1.000
_cell.length_b   1.000
_cell.length_c   1.000
_cell.angle_alpha   90.00
_cell.angle_beta   90.00
_cell.angle_gamma   90.00
#
_symmetry.space_group_name_H-M   'P 1'
#
loop_
_entity.id
_entity.type
_entity.pdbx_description
1 polymer ?
#
loop_
_entity_poly.entity_id
_entity_poly.type
_entity_poly.pdbx_seq_one_letter_code
_entity_poly.pdbx_strand_id
1 'polypeptide(L)'
;MKLINRHTTKCFKRWGTLILLIISLLSGHFVQSVSANMYEQNVTTTPPSHLTAWDQMLEVIDQLERYQIRIRIVNLDQSEEVASGKIIGDRETGDLRVQFNVHPTEAEEHGFQYDLISYRNFDIAYSNLIEVLESTGFFEAPYYQSSKYELLSNYLNHYVEVDTETFSKRNMAQDTLTSFLFLPERETLQNLTEEQIYEIHSAYQVALERTEIPNNWQRFDDYMYLKHEFHLDVNESLNPYKSYDASLTNRLNISTNNNQLQLSLDYSTRVTRDLLNLSRIYSPNDYQMNRELNTQEVTGRLTAVKIRYNPASPYYEIELHGLKDDYQFNIFNQSTADYVAERYMWQFTLLPTEEEIPSLHQLNRLSEAEFNYLIASILPIKERE
;
A
#
# COMPACT_ATOMS: atom_id res chain seq x y z
N MET A 1 -37.47 -2.89 -57.37
CA MET A 1 -38.16 -2.39 -56.16
C MET A 1 -37.16 -1.50 -55.42
N LYS A 2 -37.15 -0.16 -55.54
CA LYS A 2 -38.03 0.83 -54.85
C LYS A 2 -38.28 0.41 -53.39
N LEU A 3 -37.96 1.15 -52.32
CA LEU A 3 -37.83 2.59 -52.13
C LEU A 3 -37.03 2.93 -50.85
N ILE A 4 -36.46 4.13 -50.91
CA ILE A 4 -35.87 5.01 -49.89
C ILE A 4 -36.67 5.13 -48.57
N ASN A 5 -35.96 5.24 -47.43
CA ASN A 5 -36.20 6.20 -46.33
C ASN A 5 -34.95 6.23 -45.43
N ARG A 6 -34.02 7.20 -45.49
CA ARG A 6 -34.12 8.61 -45.06
C ARG A 6 -34.88 8.77 -43.74
N HIS A 7 -34.22 8.51 -42.61
CA HIS A 7 -34.46 9.19 -41.32
C HIS A 7 -33.44 8.78 -40.24
N THR A 8 -32.17 9.20 -40.33
CA THR A 8 -31.26 9.17 -39.14
C THR A 8 -30.13 10.21 -39.18
N THR A 9 -30.13 11.19 -40.09
CA THR A 9 -29.08 12.22 -40.18
C THR A 9 -29.43 13.55 -39.48
N LYS A 10 -30.16 13.50 -38.36
CA LYS A 10 -30.38 14.67 -37.49
C LYS A 10 -30.15 14.45 -35.98
N CYS A 11 -29.83 13.24 -35.51
CA CYS A 11 -29.47 13.02 -34.09
C CYS A 11 -27.96 13.10 -33.80
N PHE A 12 -27.10 12.97 -34.81
CA PHE A 12 -25.64 12.91 -34.59
C PHE A 12 -24.96 14.27 -34.32
N LYS A 13 -25.64 15.40 -34.53
CA LYS A 13 -25.09 16.74 -34.22
C LYS A 13 -25.42 17.27 -32.83
N ARG A 14 -26.29 16.60 -32.07
CA ARG A 14 -26.62 16.96 -30.67
C ARG A 14 -25.88 16.13 -29.61
N TRP A 15 -25.24 15.03 -29.99
CA TRP A 15 -24.44 14.20 -29.09
C TRP A 15 -22.97 14.64 -29.04
N GLY A 16 -22.43 15.21 -30.12
CA GLY A 16 -21.06 15.74 -30.14
C GLY A 16 -20.85 16.95 -29.22
N THR A 17 -21.88 17.76 -28.99
CA THR A 17 -21.81 18.91 -28.06
C THR A 17 -22.10 18.53 -26.61
N LEU A 18 -22.85 17.45 -26.35
CA LEU A 18 -23.10 16.96 -24.99
C LEU A 18 -21.87 16.22 -24.43
N ILE A 19 -21.13 15.48 -25.26
CA ILE A 19 -19.91 14.78 -24.86
C ILE A 19 -18.76 15.76 -24.60
N LEU A 20 -18.64 16.85 -25.38
CA LEU A 20 -17.68 17.93 -25.10
C LEU A 20 -18.04 18.72 -23.82
N LEU A 21 -19.33 18.86 -23.48
CA LEU A 21 -19.73 19.51 -22.23
C LEU A 21 -19.49 18.61 -21.00
N ILE A 22 -19.66 17.29 -21.14
CA ILE A 22 -19.39 16.33 -20.06
C ILE A 22 -17.88 16.16 -19.84
N ILE A 23 -17.06 16.22 -20.90
CA ILE A 23 -15.59 16.23 -20.75
C ILE A 23 -15.11 17.55 -20.11
N SER A 24 -15.77 18.70 -20.36
CA SER A 24 -15.48 19.94 -19.63
C SER A 24 -16.01 19.98 -18.18
N LEU A 25 -16.96 19.11 -17.82
CA LEU A 25 -17.50 19.01 -16.46
C LEU A 25 -16.74 17.97 -15.61
N LEU A 26 -16.09 16.97 -16.22
CA LEU A 26 -15.27 15.97 -15.53
C LEU A 26 -13.79 16.35 -15.40
N SER A 27 -13.34 17.42 -16.07
CA SER A 27 -12.00 18.00 -15.91
C SER A 27 -11.97 19.21 -14.97
N GLY A 28 -13.09 19.54 -14.32
CA GLY A 28 -13.26 20.77 -13.53
C GLY A 28 -13.43 20.59 -12.02
N HIS A 29 -13.45 19.37 -11.48
CA HIS A 29 -13.73 19.14 -10.05
C HIS A 29 -12.72 18.18 -9.42
N PHE A 30 -11.45 18.60 -9.28
CA PHE A 30 -10.60 18.14 -8.18
C PHE A 30 -9.37 19.04 -7.93
N VAL A 31 -9.45 20.36 -8.15
CA VAL A 31 -8.51 21.33 -7.57
C VAL A 31 -9.23 22.64 -7.30
N GLN A 32 -9.86 22.74 -6.13
CA GLN A 32 -10.30 23.96 -5.45
C GLN A 32 -10.91 23.44 -4.13
N SER A 33 -10.36 23.65 -2.94
CA SER A 33 -9.67 24.82 -2.43
C SER A 33 -8.81 24.43 -1.23
N VAL A 34 -7.49 24.41 -1.41
CA VAL A 34 -6.61 24.89 -0.34
C VAL A 34 -6.38 26.35 -0.69
N SER A 35 -6.82 27.23 0.21
CA SER A 35 -6.91 28.68 0.09
C SER A 35 -5.82 29.32 -0.78
N ALA A 36 -6.23 29.88 -1.92
CA ALA A 36 -5.43 30.70 -2.83
C ALA A 36 -5.07 32.10 -2.27
N ASN A 37 -4.95 32.26 -0.95
CA ASN A 37 -4.74 33.56 -0.29
C ASN A 37 -3.48 33.63 0.61
N MET A 38 -2.50 32.73 0.45
CA MET A 38 -1.20 32.85 1.16
C MET A 38 0.00 33.22 0.26
N TYR A 39 -0.19 33.43 -1.03
CA TYR A 39 0.92 33.75 -1.95
C TYR A 39 0.67 35.05 -2.71
N GLU A 40 0.90 36.18 -2.05
CA GLU A 40 1.27 37.42 -2.72
C GLU A 40 2.19 38.23 -1.80
N GLN A 41 3.43 37.75 -1.65
CA GLN A 41 4.55 38.64 -1.38
C GLN A 41 5.45 38.64 -2.60
N ASN A 42 5.41 39.76 -3.32
CA ASN A 42 6.36 40.10 -4.39
C ASN A 42 7.77 40.13 -3.80
N VAL A 43 8.49 39.01 -3.94
CA VAL A 43 9.94 38.99 -3.85
C VAL A 43 10.46 38.63 -5.24
N THR A 44 11.01 39.64 -5.91
CA THR A 44 11.72 39.50 -7.19
C THR A 44 13.09 38.89 -6.91
N THR A 45 13.12 37.63 -6.48
CA THR A 45 14.33 36.83 -6.43
C THR A 45 14.36 35.94 -7.66
N THR A 46 15.46 35.96 -8.39
CA THR A 46 15.78 34.93 -9.38
C THR A 46 15.50 33.57 -8.73
N PRO A 47 14.73 32.68 -9.36
CA PRO A 47 14.44 31.38 -8.77
C PRO A 47 15.77 30.67 -8.43
N PRO A 48 15.85 30.02 -7.26
CA PRO A 48 17.06 29.33 -6.84
C PRO A 48 17.50 28.30 -7.90
N SER A 49 18.78 27.94 -7.93
CA SER A 49 19.17 26.78 -8.72
C SER A 49 18.43 25.54 -8.22
N HIS A 50 18.17 24.55 -9.07
CA HIS A 50 17.43 23.35 -8.67
C HIS A 50 18.05 22.64 -7.47
N LEU A 51 19.38 22.62 -7.36
CA LEU A 51 20.08 22.06 -6.19
C LEU A 51 19.82 22.86 -4.91
N THR A 52 19.76 24.19 -5.02
CA THR A 52 19.42 25.04 -3.87
C THR A 52 17.96 24.85 -3.48
N ALA A 53 17.06 24.73 -4.47
CA ALA A 53 15.65 24.43 -4.24
C ALA A 53 15.45 23.05 -3.62
N TRP A 54 16.23 22.06 -4.03
CA TRP A 54 16.24 20.72 -3.45
C TRP A 54 16.63 20.75 -1.98
N ASP A 55 17.73 21.44 -1.65
CA ASP A 55 18.17 21.58 -0.26
C ASP A 55 17.12 22.28 0.61
N GLN A 56 16.52 23.37 0.10
CA GLN A 56 15.44 24.08 0.79
C GLN A 56 14.23 23.19 1.03
N MET A 57 13.85 22.38 0.05
CA MET A 57 12.76 21.42 0.21
C MET A 57 13.08 20.38 1.30
N LEU A 58 14.31 19.85 1.34
CA LEU A 58 14.74 18.93 2.40
C LEU A 58 14.69 19.59 3.78
N GLU A 59 15.09 20.86 3.91
CA GLU A 59 14.97 21.62 5.17
C GLU A 59 13.50 21.80 5.59
N VAL A 60 12.59 22.02 4.65
CA VAL A 60 11.15 22.13 4.95
C VAL A 60 10.56 20.78 5.34
N ILE A 61 10.96 19.69 4.68
CA ILE A 61 10.58 18.31 5.08
C ILE A 61 11.07 18.00 6.49
N ASP A 62 12.30 18.39 6.84
CA ASP A 62 12.87 18.15 8.17
C ASP A 62 12.15 18.95 9.28
N GLN A 63 11.34 19.94 8.93
CA GLN A 63 10.51 20.70 9.88
C GLN A 63 9.07 20.15 9.99
N LEU A 64 8.68 19.17 9.19
CA LEU A 64 7.36 18.54 9.31
C LEU A 64 7.26 17.82 10.64
N GLU A 65 6.29 18.18 11.47
CA GLU A 65 5.94 17.43 12.69
C GLU A 65 5.05 16.23 12.36
N ARG A 66 4.03 16.45 11.52
CA ARG A 66 3.08 15.44 11.06
C ARG A 66 3.08 15.34 9.54
N TYR A 67 3.10 14.11 9.04
CA TYR A 67 3.19 13.86 7.61
C TYR A 67 2.30 12.71 7.17
N GLN A 68 1.98 12.71 5.88
CA GLN A 68 1.37 11.58 5.20
C GLN A 68 2.13 11.29 3.91
N ILE A 69 2.51 10.03 3.74
CA ILE A 69 3.07 9.49 2.49
C ILE A 69 1.98 8.65 1.85
N ARG A 70 1.53 9.02 0.65
CA ARG A 70 0.62 8.21 -0.17
C ARG A 70 1.43 7.34 -1.11
N ILE A 71 1.04 6.07 -1.23
CA ILE A 71 1.69 5.07 -2.09
C ILE A 71 0.65 4.57 -3.08
N ARG A 72 1.00 4.51 -4.37
CA ARG A 72 0.15 3.92 -5.41
C ARG A 72 0.98 3.04 -6.33
N ILE A 73 0.43 1.88 -6.68
CA ILE A 73 1.03 0.91 -7.59
C ILE A 73 0.06 0.65 -8.73
N VAL A 74 0.49 0.90 -9.96
CA VAL A 74 -0.36 0.80 -11.16
C VAL A 74 0.30 -0.11 -12.18
N ASN A 75 -0.44 -1.10 -12.68
CA ASN A 75 -0.10 -1.83 -13.89
C ASN A 75 -0.43 -0.92 -15.09
N LEU A 76 0.60 -0.48 -15.80
CA LEU A 76 0.48 0.47 -16.91
C LEU A 76 -0.01 -0.20 -18.20
N ASP A 77 0.12 -1.51 -18.33
CA ASP A 77 -0.36 -2.25 -19.50
C ASP A 77 -1.88 -2.42 -19.46
N GLN A 78 -2.43 -2.66 -18.26
CA GLN A 78 -3.87 -2.75 -18.02
C GLN A 78 -4.51 -1.41 -17.62
N SER A 79 -3.69 -0.42 -17.23
CA SER A 79 -4.15 0.85 -16.64
C SER A 79 -4.95 0.66 -15.35
N GLU A 80 -4.57 -0.33 -14.55
CA GLU A 80 -5.26 -0.71 -13.32
C GLU A 80 -4.39 -0.42 -12.09
N GLU A 81 -5.00 0.18 -11.07
CA GLU A 81 -4.35 0.31 -9.76
C GLU A 81 -4.38 -1.06 -9.10
N VAL A 82 -3.20 -1.64 -8.88
CA VAL A 82 -3.04 -2.96 -8.25
C VAL A 82 -3.02 -2.81 -6.74
N ALA A 83 -2.49 -1.68 -6.25
CA ALA A 83 -2.50 -1.40 -4.84
C ALA A 83 -2.36 0.08 -4.51
N SER A 84 -2.83 0.46 -3.33
CA SER A 84 -2.60 1.79 -2.77
C SER A 84 -2.51 1.75 -1.25
N GLY A 85 -1.81 2.72 -0.69
CA GLY A 85 -1.63 2.82 0.75
C GLY A 85 -1.34 4.24 1.19
N LYS A 86 -1.36 4.42 2.51
CA LYS A 86 -0.90 5.64 3.14
C LYS A 86 -0.16 5.33 4.44
N ILE A 87 0.86 6.13 4.70
CA ILE A 87 1.62 6.12 5.94
C ILE A 87 1.41 7.48 6.59
N ILE A 88 0.93 7.50 7.82
CA ILE A 88 0.76 8.71 8.62
C ILE A 88 1.77 8.63 9.76
N GLY A 89 2.52 9.70 9.98
CA GLY A 89 3.52 9.75 11.05
C GLY A 89 3.42 11.03 11.86
N ASP A 90 3.69 10.90 13.16
CA ASP A 90 3.94 11.99 14.10
C ASP A 90 5.38 11.87 14.59
N ARG A 91 6.26 12.80 14.18
CA ARG A 91 7.69 12.74 14.51
C ARG A 91 7.98 13.12 15.95
N GLU A 92 7.10 13.87 16.61
CA GLU A 92 7.29 14.26 18.01
C GLU A 92 7.12 13.04 18.93
N THR A 93 6.08 12.25 18.69
CA THR A 93 5.79 11.06 19.50
C THR A 93 6.47 9.80 18.97
N GLY A 94 6.86 9.78 17.70
CA GLY A 94 7.34 8.59 17.00
C GLY A 94 6.21 7.61 16.67
N ASP A 95 4.97 8.07 16.63
CA ASP A 95 3.82 7.24 16.30
C ASP A 95 3.65 7.13 14.79
N LEU A 96 3.23 5.96 14.30
CA LEU A 96 3.06 5.68 12.89
C LEU A 96 1.80 4.86 12.65
N ARG A 97 1.09 5.15 11.57
CA ARG A 97 0.02 4.28 11.05
C ARG A 97 0.30 3.95 9.59
N VAL A 98 0.36 2.66 9.28
CA VAL A 98 0.57 2.12 7.93
C VAL A 98 -0.72 1.46 7.49
N GLN A 99 -1.30 1.97 6.41
CA GLN A 99 -2.49 1.40 5.79
C GLN A 99 -2.21 1.03 4.35
N PHE A 100 -2.66 -0.14 3.95
CA PHE A 100 -2.40 -0.64 2.60
C PHE A 100 -3.56 -1.49 2.10
N ASN A 101 -3.91 -1.32 0.82
CA ASN A 101 -4.96 -2.05 0.14
C ASN A 101 -4.39 -2.62 -1.15
N VAL A 102 -4.46 -3.94 -1.31
CA VAL A 102 -4.26 -4.62 -2.61
C VAL A 102 -5.62 -4.89 -3.21
N HIS A 103 -5.80 -4.49 -4.46
CA HIS A 103 -7.03 -4.71 -5.19
C HIS A 103 -7.05 -6.14 -5.77
N PRO A 104 -8.24 -6.78 -5.84
CA PRO A 104 -8.38 -8.09 -6.47
C PRO A 104 -7.97 -8.04 -7.94
N THR A 105 -7.53 -9.18 -8.46
CA THR A 105 -7.16 -9.34 -9.88
C THR A 105 -8.09 -10.36 -10.54
N GLU A 106 -8.03 -10.53 -11.87
CA GLU A 106 -8.79 -11.62 -12.52
C GLU A 106 -8.43 -13.02 -11.99
N ALA A 107 -7.21 -13.20 -11.49
CA ALA A 107 -6.73 -14.47 -10.93
C ALA A 107 -7.06 -14.64 -9.44
N GLU A 108 -7.30 -13.56 -8.71
CA GLU A 108 -7.54 -13.55 -7.27
C GLU A 108 -8.84 -12.79 -6.96
N GLU A 109 -9.87 -13.53 -6.53
CA GLU A 109 -11.21 -13.00 -6.25
C GLU A 109 -11.23 -11.95 -5.13
N HIS A 110 -10.30 -12.05 -4.18
CA HIS A 110 -10.20 -11.15 -3.03
C HIS A 110 -8.91 -10.33 -3.08
N GLY A 111 -9.04 -9.06 -2.71
CA GLY A 111 -7.90 -8.21 -2.38
C GLY A 111 -7.43 -8.46 -0.95
N PHE A 112 -6.71 -7.49 -0.37
CA PHE A 112 -6.49 -7.48 1.07
C PHE A 112 -6.36 -6.05 1.59
N GLN A 113 -6.83 -5.83 2.81
CA GLN A 113 -6.72 -4.56 3.53
C GLN A 113 -5.85 -4.74 4.76
N TYR A 114 -4.96 -3.78 4.98
CA TYR A 114 -3.96 -3.76 6.03
C TYR A 114 -4.06 -2.49 6.84
N ASP A 115 -4.01 -2.61 8.16
CA ASP A 115 -3.86 -1.48 9.06
C ASP A 115 -2.98 -1.87 10.26
N LEU A 116 -1.85 -1.18 10.39
CA LEU A 116 -0.90 -1.31 11.48
C LEU A 116 -0.72 0.05 12.12
N ILE A 117 -0.82 0.11 13.44
CA ILE A 117 -0.50 1.30 14.23
C ILE A 117 0.67 0.94 15.15
N SER A 118 1.73 1.73 15.08
CA SER A 118 2.85 1.66 16.00
C SER A 118 2.97 2.95 16.81
N TYR A 119 3.49 2.80 18.02
CA TYR A 119 3.70 3.90 18.94
C TYR A 119 5.16 3.95 19.38
N ARG A 120 5.67 5.16 19.63
CA ARG A 120 7.01 5.39 20.19
C ARG A 120 8.11 4.65 19.41
N ASN A 121 8.19 4.92 18.10
CA ASN A 121 9.17 4.32 17.20
C ASN A 121 9.13 2.78 17.20
N PHE A 122 7.92 2.22 17.08
CA PHE A 122 7.67 0.77 17.09
C PHE A 122 8.05 0.06 18.40
N ASP A 123 8.07 0.76 19.54
CA ASP A 123 8.15 0.10 20.83
C ASP A 123 6.91 -0.73 21.15
N ILE A 124 5.77 -0.33 20.61
CA ILE A 124 4.50 -1.03 20.72
C ILE A 124 3.83 -0.99 19.35
N ALA A 125 3.27 -2.10 18.89
CA ALA A 125 2.56 -2.18 17.62
C ALA A 125 1.27 -3.00 17.74
N TYR A 126 0.28 -2.61 16.95
CA TYR A 126 -1.05 -3.20 16.91
C TYR A 126 -1.52 -3.34 15.47
N SER A 127 -2.10 -4.47 15.10
CA SER A 127 -2.62 -4.71 13.74
C SER A 127 -4.09 -5.09 13.76
N ASN A 128 -4.82 -4.65 12.74
CA ASN A 128 -6.23 -5.01 12.54
C ASN A 128 -6.34 -6.37 11.82
N LEU A 129 -6.07 -7.46 12.53
CA LEU A 129 -6.06 -8.79 11.94
C LEU A 129 -7.44 -9.21 11.42
N ILE A 130 -8.53 -8.77 12.04
CA ILE A 130 -9.88 -9.16 11.63
C ILE A 130 -10.21 -8.59 10.25
N GLU A 131 -9.83 -7.34 9.98
CA GLU A 131 -9.97 -6.72 8.65
C GLU A 131 -9.13 -7.42 7.58
N VAL A 132 -7.90 -7.84 7.91
CA VAL A 132 -7.07 -8.65 7.01
C VAL A 132 -7.76 -9.98 6.68
N LEU A 133 -8.29 -10.67 7.69
CA LEU A 133 -8.99 -11.94 7.51
C LEU A 133 -10.27 -11.79 6.67
N GLU A 134 -11.10 -10.80 6.98
CA GLU A 134 -12.33 -10.51 6.25
C GLU A 134 -12.03 -10.17 4.78
N SER A 135 -11.07 -9.28 4.53
CA SER A 135 -10.74 -8.82 3.17
C SER A 135 -10.19 -9.91 2.26
N THR A 136 -9.60 -10.96 2.82
CA THR A 136 -9.05 -12.11 2.07
C THR A 136 -10.07 -13.22 1.79
N GLY A 137 -11.33 -13.04 2.21
CA GLY A 137 -12.36 -14.07 2.09
C GLY A 137 -12.14 -15.26 3.03
N PHE A 138 -11.27 -15.14 4.05
CA PHE A 138 -10.99 -16.21 5.01
C PHE A 138 -12.27 -16.71 5.68
N PHE A 139 -13.13 -15.77 6.09
CA PHE A 139 -14.35 -16.13 6.76
C PHE A 139 -15.38 -16.74 5.80
N GLU A 140 -15.31 -16.58 4.48
CA GLU A 140 -16.30 -17.13 3.54
C GLU A 140 -16.28 -18.67 3.42
N ALA A 141 -15.31 -19.32 4.06
CA ALA A 141 -15.20 -20.77 4.04
C ALA A 141 -16.47 -21.45 4.61
N PRO A 142 -17.00 -22.52 3.97
CA PRO A 142 -18.32 -23.07 4.32
C PRO A 142 -18.48 -23.68 5.72
N TYR A 143 -17.39 -23.85 6.46
CA TYR A 143 -17.45 -24.26 7.85
C TYR A 143 -17.78 -23.09 8.80
N TYR A 144 -17.65 -21.82 8.39
CA TYR A 144 -18.11 -20.69 9.19
C TYR A 144 -19.62 -20.50 9.06
N GLN A 145 -20.31 -20.34 10.20
CA GLN A 145 -21.77 -20.20 10.24
C GLN A 145 -22.18 -18.75 9.97
N SER A 146 -22.98 -18.49 8.92
CA SER A 146 -23.41 -17.14 8.49
C SER A 146 -23.94 -16.25 9.62
N SER A 147 -24.71 -16.80 10.55
CA SER A 147 -25.25 -16.08 11.72
C SER A 147 -24.19 -15.62 12.73
N LYS A 148 -22.99 -16.21 12.70
CA LYS A 148 -21.87 -15.86 13.57
C LYS A 148 -20.93 -14.81 12.95
N TYR A 149 -21.05 -14.52 11.65
CA TYR A 149 -20.28 -13.43 11.00
C TYR A 149 -20.77 -12.06 11.47
N GLU A 150 -22.05 -11.91 11.80
CA GLU A 150 -22.56 -10.68 12.41
C GLU A 150 -21.80 -10.34 13.71
N LEU A 151 -21.28 -11.33 14.43
CA LEU A 151 -20.44 -11.10 15.61
C LEU A 151 -19.12 -10.42 15.22
N LEU A 152 -18.46 -10.85 14.13
CA LEU A 152 -17.19 -10.30 13.65
C LEU A 152 -17.31 -8.84 13.22
N SER A 153 -18.48 -8.43 12.70
CA SER A 153 -18.71 -7.05 12.28
C SER A 153 -18.48 -6.01 13.39
N ASN A 154 -18.71 -6.40 14.66
CA ASN A 154 -18.44 -5.55 15.82
C ASN A 154 -16.95 -5.38 16.13
N TYR A 155 -16.10 -6.22 15.55
CA TYR A 155 -14.67 -6.27 15.82
C TYR A 155 -13.80 -5.82 14.63
N LEU A 156 -14.41 -5.39 13.52
CA LEU A 156 -13.69 -4.92 12.32
C LEU A 156 -12.76 -3.71 12.57
N ASN A 157 -12.91 -3.01 13.70
CA ASN A 157 -12.06 -1.89 14.10
C ASN A 157 -11.23 -2.19 15.36
N HIS A 158 -11.09 -3.47 15.72
CA HIS A 158 -10.29 -3.90 16.87
C HIS A 158 -8.91 -4.33 16.43
N TYR A 159 -7.93 -4.00 17.25
CA TYR A 159 -6.53 -4.27 16.98
C TYR A 159 -5.98 -5.27 17.98
N VAL A 160 -5.11 -6.15 17.48
CA VAL A 160 -4.39 -7.15 18.28
C VAL A 160 -2.94 -6.71 18.40
N GLU A 161 -2.38 -6.84 19.59
CA GLU A 161 -0.97 -6.53 19.82
C GLU A 161 -0.08 -7.42 18.95
N VAL A 162 0.95 -6.82 18.37
CA VAL A 162 1.94 -7.51 17.56
C VAL A 162 3.20 -7.68 18.39
N ASP A 163 3.73 -8.90 18.43
CA ASP A 163 5.03 -9.16 19.03
C ASP A 163 6.12 -8.51 18.16
N THR A 164 6.70 -7.44 18.67
CA THR A 164 7.84 -6.77 18.06
C THR A 164 9.11 -7.47 18.53
N GLU A 165 9.36 -8.71 18.08
CA GLU A 165 10.63 -9.38 18.35
C GLU A 165 11.77 -8.47 17.89
N THR A 166 12.69 -8.17 18.81
CA THR A 166 13.75 -7.14 18.69
C THR A 166 14.83 -7.46 17.66
N PHE A 167 14.49 -7.70 16.39
CA PHE A 167 15.47 -7.62 15.32
C PHE A 167 15.82 -6.14 15.09
N SER A 168 17.06 -5.77 15.43
CA SER A 168 17.69 -4.50 15.06
C SER A 168 16.94 -3.19 15.34
N LYS A 169 16.28 -3.02 16.51
CA LYS A 169 15.93 -1.67 17.03
C LYS A 169 17.12 -0.70 17.07
N ARG A 170 18.37 -1.20 16.96
CA ARG A 170 19.60 -0.41 17.03
C ARG A 170 19.74 0.70 15.99
N ASN A 171 18.99 0.68 14.88
CA ASN A 171 19.08 1.71 13.84
C ASN A 171 17.79 2.50 13.58
N MET A 172 16.67 2.20 14.28
CA MET A 172 15.43 3.00 14.16
C MET A 172 15.51 4.37 14.87
N ALA A 173 16.67 4.73 15.41
CA ALA A 173 16.94 6.08 15.90
C ALA A 173 17.03 7.11 14.75
N GLN A 174 17.04 6.67 13.49
CA GLN A 174 16.94 7.53 12.30
C GLN A 174 15.47 7.81 11.93
N ASP A 175 15.26 8.99 11.36
CA ASP A 175 13.97 9.57 11.02
C ASP A 175 13.12 8.67 10.12
N THR A 176 12.03 8.12 10.69
CA THR A 176 11.11 7.19 10.03
C THR A 176 10.54 7.76 8.72
N LEU A 177 10.39 9.08 8.62
CA LEU A 177 9.97 9.78 7.41
C LEU A 177 10.90 9.47 6.22
N THR A 178 12.20 9.62 6.43
CA THR A 178 13.20 9.43 5.36
C THR A 178 13.27 7.99 4.87
N SER A 179 13.07 7.00 5.76
CA SER A 179 13.08 5.58 5.41
C SER A 179 11.90 5.13 4.53
N PHE A 180 10.86 5.94 4.38
CA PHE A 180 9.70 5.67 3.52
C PHE A 180 9.68 6.53 2.24
N LEU A 181 10.57 7.51 2.11
CA LEU A 181 10.63 8.41 0.96
C LEU A 181 11.79 8.05 0.04
N PHE A 182 11.50 7.90 -1.25
CA PHE A 182 12.53 7.68 -2.26
C PHE A 182 13.28 8.96 -2.62
N LEU A 183 14.20 9.41 -1.78
CA LEU A 183 14.99 10.63 -2.01
C LEU A 183 16.28 10.32 -2.80
N PRO A 184 16.47 10.85 -4.02
CA PRO A 184 17.74 10.72 -4.73
C PRO A 184 18.87 11.44 -4.00
N GLU A 185 20.08 10.88 -4.08
CA GLU A 185 21.28 11.55 -3.62
C GLU A 185 21.48 12.88 -4.34
N ARG A 186 21.98 13.89 -3.62
CA ARG A 186 22.28 15.21 -4.18
C ARG A 186 23.23 15.13 -5.39
N GLU A 187 24.25 14.26 -5.34
CA GLU A 187 25.20 14.07 -6.44
C GLU A 187 24.50 13.62 -7.73
N THR A 188 23.46 12.79 -7.59
CA THR A 188 22.65 12.32 -8.71
C THR A 188 21.91 13.48 -9.37
N LEU A 189 21.35 14.40 -8.57
CA LEU A 189 20.68 15.61 -9.07
C LEU A 189 21.66 16.63 -9.67
N GLN A 190 22.91 16.67 -9.21
CA GLN A 190 23.93 17.58 -9.72
C GLN A 190 24.36 17.23 -11.14
N ASN A 191 24.29 15.96 -11.53
CA ASN A 191 24.71 15.48 -12.85
C ASN A 191 23.61 15.62 -13.92
N LEU A 192 22.42 16.11 -13.55
CA LEU A 192 21.33 16.34 -14.49
C LEU A 192 21.59 17.58 -15.35
N THR A 193 21.17 17.52 -16.61
CA THR A 193 21.24 18.65 -17.54
C THR A 193 20.09 19.62 -17.30
N GLU A 194 20.25 20.88 -17.71
CA GLU A 194 19.18 21.89 -17.61
C GLU A 194 17.91 21.48 -18.38
N GLU A 195 18.03 20.66 -19.42
CA GLU A 195 16.89 20.15 -20.21
C GLU A 195 16.09 19.06 -19.48
N GLN A 196 16.64 18.48 -18.41
CA GLN A 196 15.97 17.44 -17.61
C GLN A 196 15.20 18.00 -16.42
N ILE A 197 15.34 19.31 -16.17
CA ILE A 197 14.78 20.00 -15.01
C ILE A 197 13.92 21.15 -15.48
N TYR A 198 12.67 21.17 -15.02
CA TYR A 198 11.68 22.16 -15.40
C TYR A 198 11.17 22.87 -14.16
N GLU A 199 11.08 24.20 -14.21
CA GLU A 199 10.35 24.96 -13.20
C GLU A 199 8.95 25.28 -13.71
N ILE A 200 7.93 24.90 -12.95
CA ILE A 200 6.52 25.13 -13.27
C ILE A 200 5.82 25.63 -12.01
N HIS A 201 5.35 26.89 -12.01
CA HIS A 201 4.64 27.50 -10.88
C HIS A 201 5.38 27.36 -9.54
N SER A 202 6.69 27.65 -9.51
CA SER A 202 7.55 27.54 -8.33
C SER A 202 7.74 26.11 -7.77
N ALA A 203 7.32 25.09 -8.51
CA ALA A 203 7.72 23.71 -8.29
C ALA A 203 8.73 23.27 -9.35
N TYR A 204 9.66 22.42 -8.96
CA TYR A 204 10.64 21.82 -9.85
C TYR A 204 10.18 20.42 -10.23
N GLN A 205 10.33 20.09 -11.50
CA GLN A 205 10.04 18.78 -12.05
C GLN A 205 11.28 18.22 -12.73
N VAL A 206 11.61 16.98 -12.40
CA VAL A 206 12.61 16.16 -13.10
C VAL A 206 11.89 15.05 -13.83
N ALA A 207 12.23 14.80 -15.08
CA ALA A 207 11.71 13.67 -15.85
C ALA A 207 12.87 13.02 -16.62
N LEU A 208 13.18 11.78 -16.28
CA LEU A 208 14.27 11.00 -16.86
C LEU A 208 13.71 9.77 -17.55
N GLU A 209 14.08 9.58 -18.81
CA GLU A 209 13.85 8.34 -19.55
C GLU A 209 14.98 7.34 -19.31
N ARG A 210 14.78 6.06 -19.63
CA ARG A 210 15.72 4.97 -19.29
C ARG A 210 17.20 5.25 -19.57
N THR A 211 17.52 5.85 -20.71
CA THR A 211 18.91 6.15 -21.12
C THR A 211 19.55 7.29 -20.33
N GLU A 212 18.73 8.07 -19.63
CA GLU A 212 19.11 9.25 -18.87
C GLU A 212 19.24 8.96 -17.37
N ILE A 213 18.69 7.83 -16.90
CA ILE A 213 18.75 7.41 -15.50
C ILE A 213 20.22 7.04 -15.16
N PRO A 214 20.86 7.75 -14.21
CA PRO A 214 22.20 7.43 -13.74
C PRO A 214 22.29 6.02 -13.13
N ASN A 215 23.41 5.32 -13.35
CA ASN A 215 23.63 3.95 -12.85
C ASN A 215 23.62 3.84 -11.31
N ASN A 216 23.86 4.93 -10.59
CA ASN A 216 23.83 4.98 -9.12
C ASN A 216 22.43 5.27 -8.56
N TRP A 217 21.41 5.52 -9.39
CA TRP A 217 20.04 5.79 -8.95
C TRP A 217 19.43 4.65 -8.12
N GLN A 218 19.99 3.43 -8.19
CA GLN A 218 19.53 2.26 -7.44
C GLN A 218 20.18 2.11 -6.06
N ARG A 219 21.08 3.02 -5.67
CA ARG A 219 21.74 3.00 -4.37
C ARG A 219 21.09 4.06 -3.50
N PHE A 220 20.17 3.60 -2.69
CA PHE A 220 19.55 4.43 -1.68
C PHE A 220 19.91 3.78 -0.36
N ASP A 221 20.63 4.51 0.48
CA ASP A 221 20.95 4.05 1.82
C ASP A 221 19.70 4.17 2.70
N ASP A 222 19.51 3.21 3.61
CA ASP A 222 18.59 3.25 4.75
C ASP A 222 17.05 3.15 4.50
N TYR A 223 16.57 2.31 3.57
CA TYR A 223 15.13 2.04 3.47
C TYR A 223 14.59 1.05 4.51
N MET A 224 13.33 1.26 4.86
CA MET A 224 12.61 0.40 5.79
C MET A 224 12.18 -0.91 5.12
N TYR A 225 12.46 -1.99 5.82
CA TYR A 225 11.85 -3.29 5.63
C TYR A 225 10.87 -3.53 6.76
N LEU A 226 9.62 -3.78 6.39
CA LEU A 226 8.55 -4.12 7.32
C LEU A 226 7.97 -5.46 6.88
N LYS A 227 8.25 -6.50 7.68
CA LYS A 227 7.65 -7.83 7.48
C LYS A 227 6.75 -8.15 8.65
N HIS A 228 5.47 -8.26 8.38
CA HIS A 228 4.46 -8.72 9.32
C HIS A 228 4.12 -10.18 9.03
N GLU A 229 4.37 -11.05 10.00
CA GLU A 229 4.06 -12.48 9.94
C GLU A 229 2.92 -12.77 10.92
N PHE A 230 1.82 -13.33 10.45
CA PHE A 230 0.78 -13.85 11.34
C PHE A 230 0.34 -15.27 10.97
N HIS A 231 0.26 -16.16 11.95
CA HIS A 231 -0.06 -17.57 11.78
C HIS A 231 -1.24 -17.91 12.69
N LEU A 232 -2.31 -18.46 12.13
CA LEU A 232 -3.52 -18.82 12.87
C LEU A 232 -3.79 -20.33 12.75
N ASP A 233 -3.58 -21.04 13.86
CA ASP A 233 -3.83 -22.48 13.94
C ASP A 233 -5.17 -22.75 14.65
N VAL A 234 -6.06 -23.48 13.98
CA VAL A 234 -7.35 -23.93 14.52
C VAL A 234 -7.34 -25.44 14.68
N ASN A 235 -7.36 -25.90 15.93
CA ASN A 235 -7.29 -27.31 16.31
C ASN A 235 -8.53 -27.75 17.08
N GLU A 236 -8.74 -29.07 17.16
CA GLU A 236 -9.74 -29.61 18.07
C GLU A 236 -9.39 -29.28 19.52
N SER A 237 -10.40 -28.90 20.30
CA SER A 237 -10.16 -28.62 21.72
C SER A 237 -10.04 -29.90 22.52
N LEU A 238 -9.04 -29.94 23.40
CA LEU A 238 -8.95 -30.95 24.46
C LEU A 238 -9.96 -30.70 25.60
N ASN A 239 -10.56 -29.51 25.65
CA ASN A 239 -11.56 -29.15 26.64
C ASN A 239 -12.93 -29.72 26.24
N PRO A 240 -13.57 -30.57 27.06
CA PRO A 240 -14.85 -31.18 26.69
C PRO A 240 -15.98 -30.17 26.49
N TYR A 241 -15.85 -28.94 26.99
CA TYR A 241 -16.87 -27.88 26.86
C TYR A 241 -16.63 -26.95 25.66
N LYS A 242 -15.58 -27.18 24.86
CA LYS A 242 -15.26 -26.43 23.64
C LYS A 242 -15.05 -27.40 22.49
N SER A 243 -15.41 -27.00 21.28
CA SER A 243 -15.19 -27.84 20.09
C SER A 243 -13.82 -27.61 19.47
N TYR A 244 -13.36 -26.35 19.47
CA TYR A 244 -12.13 -25.94 18.83
C TYR A 244 -11.37 -24.94 19.70
N ASP A 245 -10.04 -24.95 19.57
CA ASP A 245 -9.14 -23.93 20.09
C ASP A 245 -8.41 -23.26 18.92
N ALA A 246 -8.21 -21.95 19.01
CA ALA A 246 -7.43 -21.18 18.06
C ALA A 246 -6.15 -20.67 18.73
N SER A 247 -5.07 -20.57 17.97
CA SER A 247 -3.76 -20.06 18.42
C SER A 247 -3.19 -19.12 17.37
N LEU A 248 -2.92 -17.88 17.78
CA LEU A 248 -2.31 -16.86 16.95
C LEU A 248 -0.82 -16.74 17.27
N THR A 249 0.02 -16.66 16.24
CA THR A 249 1.34 -16.05 16.32
C THR A 249 1.30 -14.77 15.50
N ASN A 250 1.72 -13.64 16.06
CA ASN A 250 1.62 -12.33 15.41
C ASN A 250 2.92 -11.55 15.62
N ARG A 251 3.75 -11.41 14.58
CA ARG A 251 5.11 -10.86 14.69
C ARG A 251 5.39 -9.78 13.67
N LEU A 252 6.09 -8.73 14.10
CA LEU A 252 6.56 -7.66 13.22
C LEU A 252 8.08 -7.60 13.26
N ASN A 253 8.70 -7.82 12.10
CA ASN A 253 10.13 -7.66 11.89
C ASN A 253 10.39 -6.34 11.16
N ILE A 254 11.32 -5.54 11.69
CA ILE A 254 11.68 -4.25 11.11
C ILE A 254 13.20 -4.14 10.98
N SER A 255 13.67 -3.67 9.82
CA SER A 255 15.07 -3.30 9.63
C SER A 255 15.20 -2.08 8.71
N THR A 256 16.27 -1.32 8.86
CA THR A 256 16.52 -0.07 8.12
C THR A 256 17.81 -0.11 7.29
N ASN A 257 18.27 -1.30 6.90
CA ASN A 257 19.52 -1.47 6.14
C ASN A 257 19.28 -2.20 4.81
N ASN A 258 18.14 -1.94 4.18
CA ASN A 258 17.79 -2.55 2.90
C ASN A 258 17.88 -1.50 1.80
N ASN A 259 18.39 -1.88 0.63
CA ASN A 259 18.44 -1.00 -0.56
C ASN A 259 17.06 -0.83 -1.23
N GLN A 260 15.98 -1.18 -0.53
CA GLN A 260 14.61 -1.16 -1.03
C GLN A 260 13.60 -0.97 0.10
N LEU A 261 12.51 -0.26 -0.19
CA LEU A 261 11.30 -0.34 0.62
C LEU A 261 10.61 -1.66 0.30
N GLN A 262 10.38 -2.47 1.33
CA GLN A 262 9.67 -3.73 1.22
C GLN A 262 8.66 -3.86 2.36
N LEU A 263 7.41 -4.10 1.96
CA LEU A 263 6.28 -4.40 2.83
C LEU A 263 5.85 -5.84 2.55
N SER A 264 6.05 -6.73 3.52
CA SER A 264 5.70 -8.14 3.39
C SER A 264 4.66 -8.52 4.43
N LEU A 265 3.60 -9.19 3.99
CA LEU A 265 2.58 -9.82 4.81
C LEU A 265 2.59 -11.33 4.54
N ASP A 266 3.05 -12.09 5.53
CA ASP A 266 2.98 -13.55 5.50
C ASP A 266 1.87 -14.01 6.42
N TYR A 267 0.83 -14.58 5.82
CA TYR A 267 -0.28 -15.18 6.54
C TYR A 267 -0.35 -16.67 6.25
N SER A 268 -0.50 -17.48 7.29
CA SER A 268 -0.95 -18.85 7.11
C SER A 268 -1.98 -19.26 8.14
N THR A 269 -2.90 -20.10 7.69
CA THR A 269 -3.77 -20.86 8.57
C THR A 269 -3.59 -22.33 8.39
N ARG A 270 -3.86 -23.01 9.49
CA ARG A 270 -4.06 -24.43 9.48
C ARG A 270 -5.34 -24.75 10.20
N VAL A 271 -6.17 -25.55 9.55
CA VAL A 271 -7.46 -25.97 10.09
C VAL A 271 -7.48 -27.49 10.20
N THR A 272 -7.97 -28.01 11.33
CA THR A 272 -8.06 -29.46 11.55
C THR A 272 -8.92 -30.17 10.49
N ARG A 273 -8.54 -31.42 10.15
CA ARG A 273 -9.24 -32.26 9.17
C ARG A 273 -10.71 -32.49 9.50
N ASP A 274 -11.06 -32.55 10.77
CA ASP A 274 -12.44 -32.76 11.21
C ASP A 274 -13.36 -31.59 10.79
N LEU A 275 -12.87 -30.35 10.85
CA LEU A 275 -13.61 -29.18 10.40
C LEU A 275 -13.78 -29.18 8.87
N LEU A 276 -12.75 -29.57 8.14
CA LEU A 276 -12.80 -29.72 6.69
C LEU A 276 -13.83 -30.77 6.27
N ASN A 277 -13.87 -31.91 6.96
CA ASN A 277 -14.81 -33.00 6.71
C ASN A 277 -16.27 -32.58 6.94
N LEU A 278 -16.55 -31.72 7.94
CA LEU A 278 -17.89 -31.17 8.19
C LEU A 278 -18.43 -30.35 7.01
N SER A 279 -17.54 -29.67 6.27
CA SER A 279 -17.90 -28.84 5.13
C SER A 279 -18.11 -29.61 3.82
N ARG A 280 -17.80 -30.93 3.78
CA ARG A 280 -17.79 -31.78 2.58
C ARG A 280 -16.91 -31.25 1.42
N ILE A 281 -15.94 -30.39 1.72
CA ILE A 281 -14.96 -29.87 0.76
C ILE A 281 -13.68 -30.69 0.87
N TYR A 282 -13.24 -31.28 -0.24
CA TYR A 282 -12.06 -32.16 -0.30
C TYR A 282 -10.75 -31.45 -0.66
N SER A 283 -10.73 -30.12 -0.74
CA SER A 283 -9.48 -29.37 -0.82
C SER A 283 -9.22 -28.66 0.51
N PRO A 284 -8.27 -29.14 1.33
CA PRO A 284 -7.68 -28.32 2.38
C PRO A 284 -6.86 -27.28 1.65
N ASN A 285 -7.47 -26.16 1.26
CA ASN A 285 -6.63 -24.99 1.13
C ASN A 285 -6.42 -24.55 2.58
N ASP A 286 -5.37 -25.07 3.21
CA ASP A 286 -4.70 -24.33 4.28
C ASP A 286 -4.57 -22.91 3.70
N TYR A 287 -5.32 -21.92 4.21
CA TYR A 287 -5.27 -20.57 3.65
C TYR A 287 -3.86 -20.08 3.93
N GLN A 288 -3.00 -20.17 2.93
CA GLN A 288 -1.63 -19.68 2.96
C GLN A 288 -1.56 -18.56 1.94
N MET A 289 -1.22 -17.38 2.42
CA MET A 289 -1.09 -16.20 1.60
C MET A 289 0.23 -15.54 1.95
N ASN A 290 1.12 -15.48 0.98
CA ASN A 290 2.28 -14.61 1.01
C ASN A 290 1.97 -13.42 0.09
N ARG A 291 2.03 -12.22 0.64
CA ARG A 291 1.97 -10.98 -0.12
C ARG A 291 3.23 -10.20 0.16
N GLU A 292 4.01 -9.98 -0.88
CA GLU A 292 5.19 -9.13 -0.84
C GLU A 292 4.98 -7.97 -1.81
N LEU A 293 5.20 -6.77 -1.29
CA LEU A 293 5.25 -5.54 -2.07
C LEU A 293 6.66 -5.01 -1.93
N ASN A 294 7.39 -5.09 -3.04
CA ASN A 294 8.80 -4.79 -3.03
C ASN A 294 9.12 -3.83 -4.16
N THR A 295 9.66 -2.67 -3.80
CA THR A 295 10.03 -1.64 -4.77
C THR A 295 11.13 -2.11 -5.72
N GLN A 296 11.94 -3.10 -5.33
CA GLN A 296 12.97 -3.71 -6.18
C GLN A 296 12.41 -4.34 -7.46
N GLU A 297 11.18 -4.84 -7.43
CA GLU A 297 10.52 -5.41 -8.61
C GLU A 297 10.42 -4.40 -9.76
N VAL A 298 10.43 -3.10 -9.44
CA VAL A 298 10.35 -2.01 -10.40
C VAL A 298 11.67 -1.27 -10.51
N THR A 299 12.34 -0.99 -9.38
CA THR A 299 13.59 -0.22 -9.36
C THR A 299 14.77 -0.99 -9.97
N GLY A 300 14.74 -2.33 -9.97
CA GLY A 300 15.76 -3.16 -10.62
C GLY A 300 15.81 -2.97 -12.15
N ARG A 301 14.69 -2.59 -12.78
CA ARG A 301 14.57 -2.38 -14.23
C ARG A 301 13.80 -1.10 -14.56
N LEU A 302 14.25 0.03 -14.02
CA LEU A 302 13.64 1.33 -14.29
C LEU A 302 13.63 1.66 -15.79
N THR A 303 12.51 2.21 -16.24
CA THR A 303 12.27 2.69 -17.59
C THR A 303 12.06 4.19 -17.64
N ALA A 304 11.53 4.79 -16.56
CA ALA A 304 11.46 6.23 -16.39
C ALA A 304 11.39 6.59 -14.90
N VAL A 305 11.84 7.80 -14.57
CA VAL A 305 11.69 8.39 -13.23
C VAL A 305 11.19 9.81 -13.36
N LYS A 306 10.17 10.19 -12.58
CA LYS A 306 9.73 11.57 -12.47
C LYS A 306 9.75 12.01 -11.03
N ILE A 307 10.20 13.23 -10.79
CA ILE A 307 10.19 13.85 -9.47
C ILE A 307 9.51 15.19 -9.58
N ARG A 308 8.67 15.54 -8.60
CA ARG A 308 8.14 16.88 -8.41
C ARG A 308 8.37 17.32 -6.98
N TYR A 309 8.90 18.52 -6.78
CA TYR A 309 9.15 19.05 -5.45
C TYR A 309 8.99 20.56 -5.41
N ASN A 310 8.65 21.10 -4.24
CA ASN A 310 8.49 22.54 -4.05
C ASN A 310 9.44 23.01 -2.92
N PRO A 311 10.34 23.98 -3.17
CA PRO A 311 11.23 24.50 -2.13
C PRO A 311 10.51 25.26 -1.00
N ALA A 312 9.30 25.77 -1.26
CA ALA A 312 8.53 26.57 -0.33
C ALA A 312 7.45 25.78 0.43
N SER A 313 7.31 24.48 0.17
CA SER A 313 6.30 23.65 0.84
C SER A 313 6.79 22.21 1.02
N PRO A 314 6.26 21.46 2.00
CA PRO A 314 6.62 20.06 2.24
C PRO A 314 6.12 19.08 1.16
N TYR A 315 5.86 19.56 -0.06
CA TYR A 315 5.41 18.74 -1.17
C TYR A 315 6.59 18.07 -1.86
N TYR A 316 6.56 16.74 -1.87
CA TYR A 316 7.49 15.91 -2.63
C TYR A 316 6.73 14.75 -3.28
N GLU A 317 7.03 14.47 -4.54
CA GLU A 317 6.45 13.35 -5.27
C GLU A 317 7.51 12.69 -6.16
N ILE A 318 7.48 11.36 -6.20
CA ILE A 318 8.29 10.57 -7.12
C ILE A 318 7.46 9.46 -7.76
N GLU A 319 7.57 9.35 -9.09
CA GLU A 319 7.02 8.27 -9.91
C GLU A 319 8.17 7.42 -10.46
N LEU A 320 8.17 6.13 -10.13
CA LEU A 320 9.14 5.13 -10.58
C LEU A 320 8.45 4.20 -11.56
N HIS A 321 8.85 4.23 -12.83
CA HIS A 321 8.34 3.34 -13.86
C HIS A 321 9.37 2.24 -14.14
N GLY A 322 8.94 0.99 -14.25
CA GLY A 322 9.84 -0.14 -14.47
C GLY A 322 9.13 -1.37 -15.00
N LEU A 323 9.90 -2.45 -15.19
CA LEU A 323 9.42 -3.73 -15.72
C LEU A 323 9.48 -4.80 -14.63
N LYS A 324 8.33 -5.42 -14.35
CA LYS A 324 8.22 -6.62 -13.52
C LYS A 324 8.17 -7.85 -14.42
N ASP A 325 9.02 -8.84 -14.14
CA ASP A 325 9.08 -10.08 -14.89
C ASP A 325 8.13 -11.11 -14.24
N ASP A 326 7.17 -11.64 -15.02
CA ASP A 326 6.40 -12.82 -14.64
C ASP A 326 6.87 -14.03 -15.46
N TYR A 327 7.22 -15.10 -14.76
CA TYR A 327 7.74 -16.33 -15.35
C TYR A 327 6.67 -17.42 -15.29
N GLN A 328 5.92 -17.58 -16.38
CA GLN A 328 4.97 -18.68 -16.50
C GLN A 328 5.70 -19.93 -17.00
N PHE A 329 6.16 -20.77 -16.07
CA PHE A 329 6.75 -22.07 -16.40
C PHE A 329 5.66 -23.08 -16.81
N ASN A 330 5.36 -23.14 -18.11
CA ASN A 330 4.50 -24.19 -18.66
C ASN A 330 5.32 -25.44 -19.00
N ILE A 331 5.57 -26.30 -18.00
CA ILE A 331 6.34 -27.55 -18.18
C ILE A 331 5.59 -28.64 -18.98
N PHE A 332 4.35 -28.38 -19.42
CA PHE A 332 3.50 -29.34 -20.13
C PHE A 332 3.24 -28.99 -21.59
N ASN A 333 3.75 -27.86 -22.09
CA ASN A 333 3.64 -27.49 -23.49
C ASN A 333 5.03 -27.51 -24.17
N GLN A 334 5.10 -27.96 -25.42
CA GLN A 334 6.38 -28.03 -26.18
C GLN A 334 6.89 -26.67 -26.65
N SER A 335 6.15 -25.60 -26.33
CA SER A 335 6.54 -24.21 -26.52
C SER A 335 7.26 -23.73 -25.26
N THR A 336 8.47 -23.22 -25.45
CA THR A 336 9.33 -22.57 -24.45
C THR A 336 8.56 -21.64 -23.52
N ALA A 337 8.94 -21.59 -22.24
CA ALA A 337 8.40 -20.68 -21.22
C ALA A 337 8.01 -19.31 -21.80
N ASP A 338 6.74 -18.93 -21.63
CA ASP A 338 6.26 -17.62 -22.04
C ASP A 338 6.73 -16.59 -21.01
N TYR A 339 7.62 -15.69 -21.45
CA TYR A 339 8.12 -14.58 -20.66
C TYR A 339 7.24 -13.37 -20.90
N VAL A 340 6.58 -12.88 -19.86
CA VAL A 340 5.78 -11.65 -19.90
C VAL A 340 6.43 -10.63 -18.98
N ALA A 341 6.85 -9.51 -19.57
CA ALA A 341 7.34 -8.36 -18.82
C ALA A 341 6.24 -7.30 -18.80
N GLU A 342 5.73 -7.00 -17.62
CA GLU A 342 4.67 -6.03 -17.42
C GLU A 342 5.25 -4.70 -16.93
N ARG A 343 4.65 -3.60 -17.36
CA ARG A 343 5.05 -2.26 -16.96
C ARG A 343 4.30 -1.83 -15.71
N TYR A 344 5.03 -1.43 -14.69
CA TYR A 344 4.48 -0.92 -13.44
C TYR A 344 4.95 0.51 -13.14
N MET A 345 4.10 1.25 -12.43
CA MET A 345 4.43 2.54 -11.83
C MET A 345 4.23 2.46 -10.32
N TRP A 346 5.25 2.86 -9.57
CA TRP A 346 5.14 3.18 -8.15
C TRP A 346 5.17 4.69 -7.97
N GLN A 347 4.20 5.23 -7.27
CA GLN A 347 4.11 6.66 -6.96
C GLN A 347 4.13 6.85 -5.44
N PHE A 348 5.02 7.72 -4.98
CA PHE A 348 5.10 8.17 -3.58
C PHE A 348 4.86 9.67 -3.53
N THR A 349 3.92 10.11 -2.70
CA THR A 349 3.59 11.53 -2.53
C THR A 349 3.60 11.89 -1.05
N LEU A 350 4.49 12.80 -0.66
CA LEU A 350 4.57 13.40 0.67
C LEU A 350 3.69 14.65 0.74
N LEU A 351 2.88 14.71 1.79
CA LEU A 351 2.04 15.86 2.12
C LEU A 351 2.06 16.11 3.64
N PRO A 352 1.90 17.35 4.09
CA PRO A 352 1.54 17.62 5.49
C PRO A 352 0.14 17.04 5.75
N THR A 353 -0.14 16.67 7.00
CA THR A 353 -1.44 16.12 7.38
C THR A 353 -1.90 16.61 8.74
N GLU A 354 -3.21 16.85 8.85
CA GLU A 354 -3.92 17.10 10.10
C GLU A 354 -4.58 15.81 10.64
N GLU A 355 -4.45 14.69 9.91
CA GLU A 355 -4.99 13.39 10.34
C GLU A 355 -4.23 12.90 11.57
N GLU A 356 -4.94 12.70 12.67
CA GLU A 356 -4.36 12.22 13.93
C GLU A 356 -4.30 10.69 13.96
N ILE A 357 -3.18 10.18 14.46
CA ILE A 357 -3.06 8.77 14.84
C ILE A 357 -3.83 8.61 16.17
N PRO A 358 -4.79 7.68 16.26
CA PRO A 358 -5.51 7.45 17.51
C PRO A 358 -4.54 7.21 18.65
N SER A 359 -4.75 7.83 19.81
CA SER A 359 -3.90 7.54 20.96
C SER A 359 -4.10 6.09 21.43
N LEU A 360 -3.09 5.52 22.08
CA LEU A 360 -3.13 4.14 22.60
C LEU A 360 -4.37 3.84 23.47
N HIS A 361 -4.90 4.84 24.18
CA HIS A 361 -6.10 4.69 25.02
C HIS A 361 -7.42 4.73 24.25
N GLN A 362 -7.42 5.30 23.05
CA GLN A 362 -8.58 5.36 22.15
C GLN A 362 -8.68 4.12 21.25
N LEU A 363 -7.62 3.32 21.18
CA LEU A 363 -7.58 2.11 20.36
C LEU A 363 -8.46 1.01 20.97
N ASN A 364 -9.41 0.50 20.19
CA ASN A 364 -10.16 -0.71 20.54
C ASN A 364 -9.20 -1.89 20.42
N ARG A 365 -8.87 -2.53 21.53
CA ARG A 365 -7.83 -3.57 21.60
C ARG A 365 -8.44 -4.90 22.01
N LEU A 366 -7.97 -5.96 21.38
CA LEU A 366 -8.16 -7.34 21.82
C LEU A 366 -6.82 -7.89 22.28
N SER A 367 -6.80 -8.53 23.43
CA SER A 367 -5.70 -9.43 23.77
C SER A 367 -5.68 -10.61 22.80
N GLU A 368 -4.52 -11.24 22.64
CA GLU A 368 -4.38 -12.46 21.83
C GLU A 368 -5.37 -13.55 22.29
N ALA A 369 -5.59 -13.68 23.61
CA ALA A 369 -6.55 -14.64 24.16
C ALA A 369 -8.00 -14.33 23.77
N GLU A 370 -8.39 -13.04 23.76
CA GLU A 370 -9.72 -12.62 23.31
C GLU A 370 -9.91 -12.82 21.81
N PHE A 371 -8.88 -12.52 21.01
CA PHE A 371 -8.87 -12.81 19.57
C PHE A 371 -9.02 -14.31 19.30
N ASN A 372 -8.20 -15.14 19.93
CA ASN A 372 -8.24 -16.59 19.81
C ASN A 372 -9.62 -17.15 20.23
N TYR A 373 -10.20 -16.61 21.31
CA TYR A 373 -11.55 -16.97 21.74
C TYR A 373 -12.61 -16.58 20.70
N LEU A 374 -12.53 -15.37 20.13
CA LEU A 374 -13.44 -14.90 19.10
C LEU A 374 -13.41 -15.83 17.88
N ILE A 375 -12.22 -16.12 17.34
CA ILE A 375 -12.04 -17.04 16.21
C ILE A 375 -12.60 -18.44 16.54
N ALA A 376 -12.34 -18.97 17.73
CA ALA A 376 -12.89 -20.27 18.12
C ALA A 376 -14.42 -20.25 18.26
N SER A 377 -15.01 -19.12 18.65
CA SER A 377 -16.45 -18.99 18.91
C SER A 377 -17.32 -18.98 17.65
N ILE A 378 -16.76 -18.51 16.52
CA ILE A 378 -17.45 -18.43 15.23
C ILE A 378 -17.48 -19.77 14.48
N LEU A 379 -16.71 -20.74 14.96
CA LEU A 379 -16.68 -22.11 14.44
C LEU A 379 -17.93 -22.90 14.86
N PRO A 380 -18.30 -23.96 14.13
CA PRO A 380 -19.43 -24.82 14.46
C PRO A 380 -19.20 -25.53 15.79
N ILE A 381 -20.29 -25.89 16.46
CA ILE A 381 -20.22 -26.70 17.67
C ILE A 381 -20.23 -28.17 17.23
N LYS A 382 -19.25 -28.95 17.68
CA LYS A 382 -19.24 -30.41 17.51
C LYS A 382 -20.38 -30.99 18.35
N GLU A 383 -21.42 -31.51 17.70
CA GLU A 383 -22.46 -32.26 18.39
C GLU A 383 -21.81 -33.47 19.07
N ARG A 384 -22.02 -33.63 20.37
CA ARG A 384 -21.53 -34.81 21.09
C ARG A 384 -22.35 -36.02 20.64
N GLU A 385 -21.68 -37.01 20.04
CA GLU A 385 -22.26 -38.35 19.81
C GLU A 385 -22.50 -39.12 21.12
#